data_AF-G0MMD5-F1
#
_entry.id   AF-G0MMD5-F1
#
_cell.length_a   1.000
_cell.length_b   1.000
_cell.length_c   1.000
_cell.angle_alpha   90.00
_cell.angle_beta   90.00
_cell.angle_gamma   90.00
#
_symmetry.space_group_name_H-M   'P 1'
#
loop_
_entity.id
_entity.type
_entity.pdbx_description
1 polymer ?
#
loop_
_entity_poly.entity_id
_entity_poly.type
_entity_poly.pdbx_seq_one_letter_code
_entity_poly.pdbx_strand_id
1 'polypeptide(L)'
;MRRSQRKRNSNVAEEEEEEEMEQATPPQRSSRSTRNQAPAPEEIQPYPEQLMMSEGVVLRSAEPTKKEKIAAARRRYSKLTEQEPEHPAQLDPEPEEPKPKNRRLEIQRNKYHAMTPEQKKEYNAKRTELGRKRRREEDEILQLVKRGGNVSAELMAKAEIIKEKRRRNAERAKLRYDSMSNSEKKKHNKGRTAARRTRTTGSQDSFGMEPYDESSNDYSMPGPSDAHTTSFFDDDDEDLSDDE
;
A
#
# COMPACT_ATOMS: atom_id res chain seq x y z
N MET A 1 16.98 -41.39 -16.08
CA MET A 1 16.24 -40.84 -17.24
C MET A 1 14.73 -40.84 -16.99
N ARG A 2 14.12 -39.82 -16.37
CA ARG A 2 12.65 -39.63 -16.26
C ARG A 2 12.27 -38.17 -15.99
N ARG A 3 12.55 -37.25 -16.92
CA ARG A 3 12.16 -35.83 -16.75
C ARG A 3 11.83 -35.08 -18.06
N SER A 4 11.18 -35.76 -19.02
CA SER A 4 10.84 -35.16 -20.32
C SER A 4 9.42 -35.52 -20.80
N GLN A 5 8.41 -35.29 -19.95
CA GLN A 5 6.99 -35.47 -20.34
C GLN A 5 6.04 -34.38 -19.81
N ARG A 6 6.53 -33.34 -19.10
CA ARG A 6 5.65 -32.33 -18.46
C ARG A 6 5.42 -31.04 -19.23
N LYS A 7 5.95 -30.90 -20.44
CA LYS A 7 5.88 -29.62 -21.20
C LYS A 7 4.95 -29.63 -22.41
N ARG A 8 4.13 -30.67 -22.62
CA ARG A 8 3.16 -30.70 -23.74
C ARG A 8 1.69 -30.53 -23.33
N ASN A 9 1.37 -30.56 -22.03
CA ASN A 9 -0.03 -30.53 -21.58
C ASN A 9 -0.52 -29.14 -21.13
N SER A 10 0.29 -28.08 -21.24
CA SER A 10 -0.13 -26.73 -20.85
C SER A 10 -0.72 -25.91 -21.99
N ASN A 11 -0.48 -26.28 -23.25
CA ASN A 11 -0.88 -25.45 -24.39
C ASN A 11 -2.26 -25.82 -24.98
N VAL A 12 -2.85 -26.96 -24.60
CA VAL A 12 -4.17 -27.38 -25.08
C VAL A 12 -5.30 -26.83 -24.19
N ALA A 13 -4.99 -26.43 -22.95
CA ALA A 13 -5.99 -25.90 -22.01
C ALA A 13 -6.21 -24.38 -22.13
N GLU A 14 -5.37 -23.66 -22.88
CA GLU A 14 -5.52 -22.20 -23.09
C GLU A 14 -6.28 -21.87 -24.39
N GLU A 15 -6.40 -22.80 -25.33
CA GLU A 15 -7.18 -22.58 -26.57
C GLU A 15 -8.69 -22.87 -26.41
N GLU A 16 -9.12 -23.66 -25.42
CA GLU A 16 -10.55 -23.92 -25.18
C GLU A 16 -11.25 -22.86 -24.31
N GLU A 17 -10.51 -21.99 -23.60
CA GLU A 17 -11.11 -20.87 -22.83
C GLU A 17 -11.31 -19.59 -23.66
N GLU A 18 -10.68 -19.47 -24.84
CA GLU A 18 -10.87 -18.30 -25.72
C GLU A 18 -12.12 -18.43 -26.62
N GLU A 19 -12.67 -19.64 -26.82
CA GLU A 19 -13.85 -19.87 -27.68
C GLU A 19 -15.20 -19.69 -26.94
N GLU A 20 -15.22 -19.63 -25.60
CA GLU A 20 -16.45 -19.47 -24.81
C GLU A 20 -16.79 -18.00 -24.44
N MET A 21 -15.95 -17.02 -24.78
CA MET A 21 -16.16 -15.61 -24.41
C MET A 21 -16.86 -14.73 -25.48
N GLU A 22 -17.26 -15.28 -26.64
CA GLU A 22 -17.86 -14.48 -27.73
C GLU A 22 -19.40 -14.35 -27.72
N GLN A 23 -20.12 -14.82 -26.68
CA GLN A 23 -21.60 -14.75 -26.66
C GLN A 23 -22.24 -13.92 -25.53
N ALA A 24 -21.57 -12.86 -25.05
CA ALA A 24 -22.18 -11.93 -24.10
C ALA A 24 -22.55 -10.58 -24.75
N THR A 25 -23.74 -10.53 -25.38
CA THR A 25 -24.37 -9.28 -25.83
C THR A 25 -24.69 -8.36 -24.62
N PRO A 26 -24.35 -7.06 -24.66
CA PRO A 26 -24.66 -6.16 -23.55
C PRO A 26 -26.17 -5.82 -23.48
N PRO A 27 -26.80 -5.83 -22.29
CA PRO A 27 -28.20 -5.45 -22.16
C PRO A 27 -28.38 -3.95 -22.41
N GLN A 28 -29.34 -3.62 -23.28
CA GLN A 28 -29.73 -2.25 -23.58
C GLN A 28 -30.21 -1.51 -22.33
N ARG A 29 -29.54 -0.40 -22.02
CA ARG A 29 -29.99 0.57 -21.01
C ARG A 29 -31.28 1.24 -21.51
N SER A 30 -32.42 0.81 -20.98
CA SER A 30 -33.67 1.52 -21.15
C SER A 30 -33.63 2.83 -20.35
N SER A 31 -33.68 3.94 -21.07
CA SER A 31 -33.83 5.29 -20.52
C SER A 31 -35.25 5.47 -19.98
N ARG A 32 -35.47 5.18 -18.70
CA ARG A 32 -36.74 5.53 -18.03
C ARG A 32 -36.66 6.95 -17.48
N SER A 33 -36.97 7.89 -18.37
CA SER A 33 -37.35 9.26 -18.05
C SER A 33 -38.72 9.25 -17.36
N THR A 34 -38.76 9.48 -16.06
CA THR A 34 -40.00 9.87 -15.36
C THR A 34 -39.88 11.34 -14.97
N ARG A 35 -40.35 12.17 -15.90
CA ARG A 35 -40.70 13.57 -15.75
C ARG A 35 -41.84 13.65 -14.72
N ASN A 36 -41.50 13.93 -13.47
CA ASN A 36 -42.49 14.29 -12.45
C ASN A 36 -43.07 15.67 -12.81
N GLN A 37 -44.32 15.65 -13.27
CA GLN A 37 -45.14 16.84 -13.44
C GLN A 37 -45.53 17.32 -12.04
N ALA A 38 -45.04 18.51 -11.65
CA ALA A 38 -45.57 19.24 -10.51
C ALA A 38 -46.88 19.94 -10.94
N PRO A 39 -47.95 19.89 -10.13
CA PRO A 39 -49.18 20.64 -10.41
C PRO A 39 -48.97 22.16 -10.24
N ALA A 40 -49.73 22.92 -11.01
CA ALA A 40 -49.67 24.38 -11.17
C ALA A 40 -49.84 25.18 -9.86
N PRO A 41 -49.29 26.40 -9.77
CA PRO A 41 -49.54 27.29 -8.65
C PRO A 41 -50.94 27.91 -8.73
N GLU A 42 -51.73 27.75 -7.68
CA GLU A 42 -53.00 28.46 -7.49
C GLU A 42 -52.75 29.96 -7.31
N GLU A 43 -53.50 30.76 -8.07
CA GLU A 43 -53.56 32.22 -7.98
C GLU A 43 -54.05 32.65 -6.60
N ILE A 44 -53.16 33.24 -5.80
CA ILE A 44 -53.53 33.98 -4.60
C ILE A 44 -53.71 35.45 -5.00
N GLN A 45 -54.96 35.90 -4.97
CA GLN A 45 -55.39 37.28 -5.17
C GLN A 45 -54.70 38.27 -4.20
N PRO A 46 -54.40 39.50 -4.63
CA PRO A 46 -53.76 40.51 -3.79
C PRO A 46 -54.81 41.29 -2.97
N TYR A 47 -54.54 41.48 -1.68
CA TYR A 47 -55.26 42.43 -0.82
C TYR A 47 -54.26 43.19 0.09
N PRO A 48 -54.61 44.40 0.56
CA PRO A 48 -53.83 45.60 0.26
C PRO A 48 -52.94 46.10 1.39
N GLU A 49 -52.01 46.97 1.01
CA GLU A 49 -51.23 47.86 1.87
C GLU A 49 -52.09 48.57 2.92
N GLN A 50 -51.82 48.29 4.21
CA GLN A 50 -52.06 49.25 5.28
C GLN A 50 -50.82 49.35 6.17
N LEU A 51 -50.03 50.36 5.79
CA LEU A 51 -49.25 51.28 6.61
C LEU A 51 -49.56 51.22 8.13
N MET A 52 -48.62 50.72 8.92
CA MET A 52 -48.43 51.13 10.32
C MET A 52 -46.92 51.27 10.57
N MET A 53 -46.51 52.52 10.74
CA MET A 53 -45.19 52.89 11.22
C MET A 53 -45.05 52.52 12.70
N SER A 54 -43.94 51.88 13.09
CA SER A 54 -43.25 52.19 14.34
C SER A 54 -41.96 51.38 14.51
N GLU A 55 -40.90 52.12 14.84
CA GLU A 55 -39.82 51.73 15.76
C GLU A 55 -38.85 50.60 15.35
N GLY A 56 -37.76 51.04 14.71
CA GLY A 56 -36.38 50.63 15.02
C GLY A 56 -36.12 49.23 15.56
N VAL A 57 -36.28 48.19 14.74
CA VAL A 57 -35.61 46.91 14.95
C VAL A 57 -34.47 46.81 13.94
N VAL A 58 -33.24 46.98 14.43
CA VAL A 58 -32.04 46.59 13.71
C VAL A 58 -32.06 45.06 13.58
N LEU A 59 -32.73 44.56 12.54
CA LEU A 59 -32.60 43.18 12.07
C LEU A 59 -31.18 42.99 11.53
N ARG A 60 -30.22 42.71 12.41
CA ARG A 60 -28.94 42.11 12.00
C ARG A 60 -29.17 40.62 11.80
N SER A 61 -29.63 40.29 10.61
CA SER A 61 -29.60 38.97 10.00
C SER A 61 -28.15 38.54 9.72
N ALA A 62 -27.50 37.97 10.73
CA ALA A 62 -26.33 37.14 10.50
C ALA A 62 -26.24 36.10 11.62
N GLU A 63 -26.42 34.83 11.27
CA GLU A 63 -26.02 33.77 12.18
C GLU A 63 -24.53 33.95 12.53
N PRO A 64 -24.16 33.89 13.83
CA PRO A 64 -22.77 34.08 14.21
C PRO A 64 -21.92 33.02 13.53
N THR A 65 -20.82 33.45 12.94
CA THR A 65 -19.92 32.54 12.23
C THR A 65 -19.40 31.48 13.20
N LYS A 66 -18.97 30.31 12.68
CA LYS A 66 -18.40 29.25 13.53
C LYS A 66 -17.28 29.75 14.45
N LYS A 67 -16.48 30.73 13.99
CA LYS A 67 -15.42 31.38 14.78
C LYS A 67 -15.98 32.19 15.96
N GLU A 68 -17.09 32.87 15.75
CA GLU A 68 -17.77 33.70 16.74
C GLU A 68 -18.53 32.88 17.77
N LYS A 69 -19.17 31.77 17.35
CA LYS A 69 -19.74 30.75 18.24
C LYS A 69 -18.65 30.14 19.15
N ILE A 70 -17.47 29.84 18.60
CA ILE A 70 -16.31 29.34 19.38
C ILE A 70 -15.77 30.40 20.34
N ALA A 71 -15.65 31.66 19.93
CA ALA A 71 -15.18 32.74 20.79
C ALA A 71 -16.17 33.03 21.94
N ALA A 72 -17.47 32.99 21.67
CA ALA A 72 -18.52 33.12 22.68
C ALA A 72 -18.49 31.96 23.69
N ALA A 73 -18.28 30.72 23.21
CA ALA A 73 -18.11 29.57 24.10
C ALA A 73 -16.88 29.75 25.00
N ARG A 74 -15.72 30.17 24.44
CA ARG A 74 -14.50 30.43 25.23
C ARG A 74 -14.70 31.47 26.33
N ARG A 75 -15.43 32.56 26.03
CA ARG A 75 -15.77 33.59 27.03
C ARG A 75 -16.68 33.05 28.14
N ARG A 76 -17.62 32.16 27.81
CA ARG A 76 -18.48 31.51 28.81
C ARG A 76 -17.68 30.60 29.74
N TYR A 77 -16.75 29.81 29.21
CA TYR A 77 -15.88 28.95 30.02
C TYR A 77 -14.91 29.76 30.89
N SER A 78 -14.29 30.81 30.35
CA SER A 78 -13.41 31.70 31.11
C SER A 78 -14.11 32.38 32.30
N LYS A 79 -15.39 32.73 32.14
CA LYS A 79 -16.16 33.38 33.19
C LYS A 79 -16.65 32.41 34.27
N LEU A 80 -16.76 31.11 33.95
CA LEU A 80 -17.09 30.05 34.90
C LEU A 80 -15.89 29.68 35.80
N THR A 81 -14.66 29.78 35.28
CA THR A 81 -13.43 29.48 36.04
C THR A 81 -13.01 30.58 37.01
N GLU A 82 -13.54 31.80 36.87
CA GLU A 82 -13.20 32.93 37.74
C GLU A 82 -14.10 33.05 38.98
N GLN A 83 -15.12 32.18 39.11
CA GLN A 83 -16.12 32.25 40.16
C GLN A 83 -16.16 30.95 40.98
N GLU A 84 -15.04 30.56 41.58
CA GLU A 84 -15.00 29.49 42.57
C GLU A 84 -14.26 29.96 43.84
N PRO A 85 -14.87 29.80 45.05
CA PRO A 85 -14.22 30.13 46.31
C PRO A 85 -13.18 29.07 46.70
N GLU A 86 -12.00 29.54 47.09
CA GLU A 86 -10.85 28.79 47.60
C GLU A 86 -11.25 27.72 48.64
N HIS A 87 -11.14 26.44 48.29
CA HIS A 87 -11.09 25.33 49.25
C HIS A 87 -10.02 24.33 48.80
N PRO A 88 -9.01 23.98 49.63
CA PRO A 88 -7.91 23.12 49.21
C PRO A 88 -8.34 21.64 49.25
N ALA A 89 -9.02 21.21 48.18
CA ALA A 89 -9.24 19.80 47.90
C ALA A 89 -7.97 19.22 47.26
N GLN A 90 -7.58 18.04 47.74
CA GLN A 90 -6.46 17.25 47.23
C GLN A 90 -6.58 17.13 45.71
N LEU A 91 -5.59 17.68 44.99
CA LEU A 91 -5.53 17.67 43.52
C LEU A 91 -5.35 16.22 43.05
N ASP A 92 -6.44 15.57 42.68
CA ASP A 92 -6.38 14.47 41.71
C ASP A 92 -5.58 14.96 40.49
N PRO A 93 -4.67 14.15 39.91
CA PRO A 93 -3.92 14.57 38.73
C PRO A 93 -4.89 14.90 37.61
N GLU A 94 -5.03 16.21 37.36
CA GLU A 94 -5.82 16.82 36.29
C GLU A 94 -5.62 16.02 34.97
N PRO A 95 -6.69 15.72 34.21
CA PRO A 95 -6.54 15.02 32.95
C PRO A 95 -5.75 15.89 31.97
N GLU A 96 -4.43 15.66 31.88
CA GLU A 96 -3.56 16.42 30.98
C GLU A 96 -4.14 16.40 29.57
N GLU A 97 -4.52 17.57 29.08
CA GLU A 97 -5.05 17.74 27.73
C GLU A 97 -4.11 17.07 26.71
N PRO A 98 -4.65 16.40 25.68
CA PRO A 98 -3.84 15.65 24.72
C PRO A 98 -2.85 16.58 24.01
N LYS A 99 -1.58 16.55 24.45
CA LYS A 99 -0.47 17.34 23.89
C LYS A 99 -0.48 17.28 22.35
N PRO A 100 -0.30 18.40 21.63
CA PRO A 100 -0.30 18.41 20.17
C PRO A 100 0.80 17.49 19.64
N LYS A 101 0.59 16.89 18.46
CA LYS A 101 1.50 15.88 17.87
C LYS A 101 2.96 16.32 17.88
N ASN A 102 3.23 17.59 17.59
CA ASN A 102 4.57 18.18 17.59
C ASN A 102 5.23 18.10 18.98
N ARG A 103 4.49 18.45 20.05
CA ARG A 103 4.97 18.38 21.43
C ARG A 103 5.26 16.94 21.86
N ARG A 104 4.48 15.96 21.39
CA ARG A 104 4.76 14.52 21.66
C ARG A 104 6.03 14.04 20.98
N LEU A 105 6.27 14.46 19.74
CA LEU A 105 7.49 14.13 18.99
C LEU A 105 8.72 14.75 19.65
N GLU A 106 8.62 15.98 20.12
CA GLU A 106 9.69 16.67 20.83
C GLU A 106 10.03 16.00 22.17
N ILE A 107 9.02 15.62 22.95
CA ILE A 107 9.21 14.82 24.17
C ILE A 107 9.89 13.47 23.86
N GLN A 108 9.44 12.76 22.82
CA GLN A 108 10.05 11.49 22.42
C GLN A 108 11.50 11.66 21.97
N ARG A 109 11.80 12.73 21.24
CA ARG A 109 13.16 13.08 20.82
C ARG A 109 14.04 13.34 22.05
N ASN A 110 13.56 14.13 23.01
CA ASN A 110 14.30 14.42 24.24
C ASN A 110 14.53 13.14 25.06
N LYS A 111 13.53 12.26 25.16
CA LYS A 111 13.67 10.95 25.79
C LYS A 111 14.73 10.10 25.09
N TYR A 112 14.72 10.02 23.76
CA TYR A 112 15.73 9.27 23.02
C TYR A 112 17.13 9.87 23.20
N HIS A 113 17.27 11.20 23.21
CA HIS A 113 18.57 11.83 23.47
C HIS A 113 19.09 11.56 24.88
N ALA A 114 18.20 11.53 25.87
CA ALA A 114 18.53 11.21 27.27
C ALA A 114 18.84 9.73 27.52
N MET A 115 18.48 8.81 26.61
CA MET A 115 18.80 7.38 26.77
C MET A 115 20.30 7.11 26.56
N THR A 116 20.84 6.19 27.37
CA THR A 116 22.19 5.65 27.19
C THR A 116 22.28 4.83 25.88
N PRO A 117 23.48 4.61 25.32
CA PRO A 117 23.65 3.82 24.10
C PRO A 117 23.11 2.39 24.23
N GLU A 118 23.23 1.76 25.40
CA GLU A 118 22.69 0.43 25.67
C GLU A 118 21.15 0.43 25.67
N GLN A 119 20.53 1.40 26.36
CA GLN A 119 19.08 1.58 26.36
C GLN A 119 18.54 1.86 24.95
N LYS A 120 19.27 2.64 24.13
CA LYS A 120 18.92 2.87 22.72
C LYS A 120 18.95 1.57 21.92
N LYS A 121 19.96 0.71 22.14
CA LYS A 121 20.07 -0.59 21.47
C LYS A 121 18.90 -1.49 21.83
N GLU A 122 18.58 -1.63 23.12
CA GLU A 122 17.44 -2.43 23.58
C GLU A 122 16.10 -1.89 23.09
N TYR A 123 15.90 -0.57 23.16
CA TYR A 123 14.68 0.08 22.66
C TYR A 123 14.48 -0.19 21.16
N ASN A 124 15.54 -0.04 20.36
CA ASN A 124 15.51 -0.32 18.93
C ASN A 124 15.30 -1.81 18.63
N ALA A 125 15.90 -2.70 19.43
CA ALA A 125 15.68 -4.15 19.32
C ALA A 125 14.21 -4.49 19.57
N LYS A 126 13.64 -4.07 20.72
CA LYS A 126 12.22 -4.26 21.07
C LYS A 126 11.29 -3.67 20.02
N ARG A 127 11.58 -2.46 19.53
CA ARG A 127 10.80 -1.81 18.46
C ARG A 127 10.83 -2.62 17.17
N THR A 128 11.99 -3.16 16.81
CA THR A 128 12.17 -3.99 15.62
C THR A 128 11.43 -5.31 15.76
N GLU A 129 11.54 -5.97 16.91
CA GLU A 129 10.83 -7.23 17.21
C GLU A 129 9.32 -7.05 17.20
N LEU A 130 8.81 -5.99 17.82
CA LEU A 130 7.38 -5.66 17.80
C LEU A 130 6.89 -5.47 16.35
N GLY A 131 7.66 -4.76 15.53
CA GLY A 131 7.35 -4.59 14.11
C GLY A 131 7.45 -5.88 13.29
N ARG A 132 8.31 -6.84 13.68
CA ARG A 132 8.38 -8.18 13.08
C ARG A 132 7.20 -9.04 13.52
N LYS A 133 6.83 -9.00 14.80
CA LYS A 133 5.69 -9.72 15.37
C LYS A 133 4.39 -9.30 14.71
N ARG A 134 4.11 -7.99 14.63
CA ARG A 134 2.95 -7.46 13.92
C ARG A 134 2.87 -7.92 12.46
N ARG A 135 4.00 -7.94 11.74
CA ARG A 135 4.03 -8.42 10.34
C ARG A 135 3.71 -9.90 10.25
N ARG A 136 4.28 -10.73 11.13
CA ARG A 136 3.98 -12.17 11.20
C ARG A 136 2.49 -12.41 11.49
N GLU A 137 1.92 -11.69 12.45
CA GLU A 137 0.49 -11.78 12.78
C GLU A 137 -0.38 -11.36 11.58
N GLU A 138 -0.06 -10.25 10.89
CA GLU A 138 -0.79 -9.83 9.69
C GLU A 138 -0.68 -10.86 8.55
N ASP A 139 0.50 -11.45 8.34
CA ASP A 139 0.71 -12.49 7.33
C ASP A 139 -0.02 -13.79 7.69
N GLU A 140 -0.02 -14.18 8.96
CA GLU A 140 -0.74 -15.35 9.48
C GLU A 140 -2.25 -15.20 9.28
N ILE A 141 -2.82 -14.03 9.62
CA ILE A 141 -4.25 -13.74 9.38
C ILE A 141 -4.60 -13.90 7.89
N LEU A 142 -3.76 -13.37 7.00
CA LEU A 142 -3.97 -13.49 5.56
C LEU A 142 -3.82 -14.94 5.06
N GLN A 143 -2.87 -15.69 5.61
CA GLN A 143 -2.67 -17.11 5.28
C GLN A 143 -3.84 -17.97 5.75
N LEU A 144 -4.34 -17.74 6.97
CA LEU A 144 -5.51 -18.44 7.52
C LEU A 144 -6.74 -18.21 6.65
N VAL A 145 -7.00 -16.96 6.26
CA VAL A 145 -8.10 -16.64 5.34
C VAL A 145 -7.88 -17.27 3.96
N LYS A 146 -6.67 -17.23 3.41
CA LYS A 146 -6.36 -17.82 2.10
C LYS A 146 -6.52 -19.35 2.09
N ARG A 147 -6.19 -20.02 3.19
CA ARG A 147 -6.27 -21.49 3.31
C ARG A 147 -7.71 -22.01 3.28
N GLY A 148 -8.72 -21.14 3.45
CA GLY A 148 -10.12 -21.51 3.27
C GLY A 148 -10.59 -22.51 4.32
N GLY A 149 -10.79 -22.04 5.55
CA GLY A 149 -11.41 -22.81 6.64
C GLY A 149 -12.48 -22.00 7.36
N ASN A 150 -12.98 -22.51 8.48
CA ASN A 150 -13.93 -21.80 9.35
C ASN A 150 -13.23 -20.64 10.06
N VAL A 151 -13.05 -19.53 9.36
CA VAL A 151 -12.42 -18.32 9.89
C VAL A 151 -13.50 -17.44 10.50
N SER A 152 -13.26 -16.96 11.72
CA SER A 152 -14.16 -16.02 12.40
C SER A 152 -14.38 -14.76 11.55
N ALA A 153 -15.60 -14.20 11.59
CA ALA A 153 -15.95 -12.96 10.90
C ALA A 153 -15.00 -11.79 11.25
N GLU A 154 -14.52 -11.73 12.50
CA GLU A 154 -13.55 -10.71 12.92
C GLU A 154 -12.19 -10.84 12.22
N LEU A 155 -11.73 -12.07 11.98
CA LEU A 155 -10.48 -12.32 11.28
C LEU A 155 -10.61 -12.00 9.79
N MET A 156 -11.78 -12.28 9.19
CA MET A 156 -12.06 -11.86 7.82
C MET A 156 -12.06 -10.33 7.68
N ALA A 157 -12.74 -9.61 8.57
CA ALA A 157 -12.74 -8.15 8.56
C ALA A 157 -11.32 -7.58 8.75
N LYS A 158 -10.52 -8.15 9.66
CA LYS A 158 -9.10 -7.77 9.83
C LYS A 158 -8.30 -8.03 8.55
N ALA A 159 -8.50 -9.17 7.89
CA ALA A 159 -7.82 -9.50 6.64
C ALA A 159 -8.18 -8.50 5.52
N GLU A 160 -9.44 -8.11 5.39
CA GLU A 160 -9.88 -7.10 4.43
C GLU A 160 -9.20 -5.75 4.68
N ILE A 161 -9.14 -5.30 5.93
CA ILE A 161 -8.43 -4.07 6.30
C ILE A 161 -6.94 -4.16 5.93
N ILE A 162 -6.30 -5.30 6.14
CA ILE A 162 -4.89 -5.51 5.78
C ILE A 162 -4.72 -5.48 4.26
N LYS A 163 -5.59 -6.17 3.50
CA LYS A 163 -5.58 -6.19 2.03
C LYS A 163 -5.73 -4.78 1.46
N GLU A 164 -6.70 -4.03 1.95
CA GLU A 164 -6.97 -2.66 1.52
C GLU A 164 -5.78 -1.72 1.82
N LYS A 165 -5.17 -1.84 3.01
CA LYS A 165 -3.94 -1.11 3.34
C LYS A 165 -2.79 -1.46 2.38
N ARG A 166 -2.60 -2.75 2.05
CA ARG A 166 -1.57 -3.17 1.09
C ARG A 166 -1.84 -2.63 -0.31
N ARG A 167 -3.10 -2.69 -0.78
CA ARG A 167 -3.53 -2.14 -2.07
C ARG A 167 -3.21 -0.64 -2.17
N ARG A 168 -3.66 0.15 -1.19
CA ARG A 168 -3.39 1.61 -1.15
C ARG A 168 -1.90 1.95 -1.11
N ASN A 169 -1.11 1.17 -0.36
CA ASN A 169 0.34 1.36 -0.31
C ASN A 169 1.01 1.01 -1.65
N ALA A 170 0.54 -0.04 -2.32
CA ALA A 170 1.04 -0.43 -3.64
C ALA A 170 0.71 0.64 -4.69
N GLU A 171 -0.51 1.17 -4.71
CA GLU A 171 -0.91 2.27 -5.58
C GLU A 171 -0.08 3.53 -5.34
N ARG A 172 0.11 3.92 -4.07
CA ARG A 172 0.96 5.05 -3.71
C ARG A 172 2.42 4.85 -4.15
N ALA A 173 2.94 3.63 -4.03
CA ALA A 173 4.29 3.30 -4.48
C ALA A 173 4.40 3.36 -6.01
N LYS A 174 3.38 2.87 -6.73
CA LYS A 174 3.28 2.96 -8.19
C LYS A 174 3.27 4.42 -8.64
N LEU A 175 2.40 5.26 -8.08
CA LEU A 175 2.34 6.70 -8.40
C LEU A 175 3.69 7.40 -8.20
N ARG A 176 4.38 7.10 -7.09
CA ARG A 176 5.74 7.63 -6.85
C ARG A 176 6.74 7.15 -7.90
N TYR A 177 6.67 5.89 -8.30
CA TYR A 177 7.55 5.34 -9.33
C TYR A 177 7.27 5.94 -10.69
N ASP A 178 6.00 6.07 -11.05
CA ASP A 178 5.57 6.63 -12.33
C ASP A 178 5.96 8.09 -12.44
N SER A 179 5.92 8.87 -11.34
CA SER A 179 6.38 10.25 -11.29
C SER A 179 7.91 10.44 -11.39
N MET A 180 8.71 9.38 -11.25
CA MET A 180 10.17 9.48 -11.39
C MET A 180 10.59 9.57 -12.86
N SER A 181 11.58 10.39 -13.14
CA SER A 181 12.25 10.43 -14.45
C SER A 181 13.00 9.12 -14.75
N ASN A 182 13.31 8.86 -16.03
CA ASN A 182 14.03 7.66 -16.43
C ASN A 182 15.44 7.55 -15.80
N SER A 183 16.11 8.69 -15.57
CA SER A 183 17.42 8.72 -14.87
C SER A 183 17.27 8.33 -13.40
N GLU A 184 16.26 8.86 -12.72
CA GLU A 184 15.98 8.51 -11.32
C GLU A 184 15.54 7.06 -11.16
N LYS A 185 14.71 6.54 -12.08
CA LYS A 185 14.32 5.11 -12.13
C LYS A 185 15.56 4.20 -12.23
N LYS A 186 16.51 4.53 -13.11
CA LYS A 186 17.80 3.80 -13.24
C LYS A 186 18.59 3.80 -11.93
N LYS A 187 18.76 4.98 -11.30
CA LYS A 187 19.48 5.11 -10.01
C LYS A 187 18.77 4.34 -8.89
N HIS A 188 17.46 4.47 -8.77
CA HIS A 188 16.64 3.75 -7.78
C HIS A 188 16.76 2.23 -7.95
N ASN A 189 16.68 1.71 -9.18
CA ASN A 189 16.84 0.29 -9.46
C ASN A 189 18.25 -0.20 -9.13
N LYS A 190 19.30 0.56 -9.51
CA LYS A 190 20.69 0.24 -9.15
C LYS A 190 20.88 0.15 -7.63
N GLY A 191 20.35 1.12 -6.88
CA GLY A 191 20.39 1.11 -5.41
C GLY A 191 19.64 -0.07 -4.79
N ARG A 192 18.48 -0.44 -5.36
CA ARG A 192 17.72 -1.62 -4.91
C ARG A 192 18.47 -2.93 -5.14
N THR A 193 19.11 -3.09 -6.29
CA THR A 193 19.91 -4.28 -6.59
C THR A 193 21.10 -4.40 -5.66
N ALA A 194 21.85 -3.31 -5.46
CA ALA A 194 22.98 -3.29 -4.51
C ALA A 194 22.52 -3.64 -3.09
N ALA A 195 21.44 -3.03 -2.60
CA ALA A 195 20.89 -3.32 -1.28
C ALA A 195 20.28 -4.73 -1.15
N ARG A 196 19.88 -5.38 -2.25
CA ARG A 196 19.48 -6.79 -2.24
C ARG A 196 20.72 -7.67 -2.08
N ARG A 197 21.77 -7.43 -2.88
CA ARG A 197 23.03 -8.18 -2.81
C ARG A 197 23.64 -8.12 -1.42
N THR A 198 23.76 -6.94 -0.81
CA THR A 198 24.36 -6.81 0.52
C THR A 198 23.57 -7.53 1.62
N ARG A 199 22.24 -7.62 1.49
CA ARG A 199 21.41 -8.37 2.44
C ARG A 199 21.50 -9.87 2.24
N THR A 200 21.68 -10.36 1.01
CA THR A 200 21.84 -11.78 0.74
C THR A 200 23.24 -12.26 1.12
N THR A 201 24.28 -11.51 0.79
CA THR A 201 25.68 -11.87 1.12
C THR A 201 25.99 -11.66 2.61
N GLY A 202 25.46 -10.59 3.23
CA GLY A 202 25.59 -10.39 4.67
C GLY A 202 24.70 -11.30 5.53
N SER A 203 23.84 -12.12 4.91
CA SER A 203 23.04 -13.16 5.57
C SER A 203 23.62 -14.56 5.36
N GLN A 204 24.78 -14.68 4.70
CA GLN A 204 25.30 -15.92 4.15
C GLN A 204 26.33 -16.64 5.04
N ASP A 205 26.33 -16.42 6.36
CA ASP A 205 27.10 -17.25 7.31
C ASP A 205 26.41 -18.60 7.64
N SER A 206 25.56 -19.15 6.76
CA SER A 206 24.96 -20.47 7.03
C SER A 206 24.90 -21.49 5.91
N PHE A 207 25.19 -21.19 4.65
CA PHE A 207 25.40 -22.23 3.63
C PHE A 207 26.29 -21.68 2.50
N GLY A 208 27.50 -22.23 2.40
CA GLY A 208 28.58 -21.83 1.49
C GLY A 208 28.25 -22.06 0.02
N MET A 209 27.47 -21.17 -0.57
CA MET A 209 27.37 -21.02 -2.01
C MET A 209 28.07 -19.72 -2.37
N GLU A 210 29.29 -19.86 -2.89
CA GLU A 210 30.10 -18.76 -3.39
C GLU A 210 29.26 -17.91 -4.37
N PRO A 211 29.31 -16.57 -4.30
CA PRO A 211 28.61 -15.72 -5.26
C PRO A 211 29.10 -16.05 -6.67
N TYR A 212 28.23 -16.65 -7.48
CA TYR A 212 28.45 -16.88 -8.89
C TYR A 212 28.77 -15.54 -9.55
N ASP A 213 30.04 -15.35 -9.93
CA ASP A 213 30.46 -14.21 -10.73
C ASP A 213 29.94 -14.40 -12.15
N GLU A 214 28.83 -13.72 -12.47
CA GLU A 214 28.24 -13.66 -13.81
C GLU A 214 29.17 -13.02 -14.86
N SER A 215 30.41 -12.62 -14.52
CA SER A 215 31.42 -12.15 -15.47
C SER A 215 32.25 -13.26 -16.14
N SER A 216 32.23 -14.51 -15.63
CA SER A 216 33.06 -15.62 -16.14
C SER A 216 32.29 -16.65 -16.98
N ASN A 217 31.25 -16.22 -17.70
CA ASN A 217 30.49 -17.11 -18.58
C ASN A 217 31.16 -17.29 -19.97
N ASP A 218 32.49 -17.49 -20.00
CA ASP A 218 33.23 -17.97 -21.18
C ASP A 218 33.21 -19.51 -21.22
N TYR A 219 32.00 -20.07 -21.08
CA TYR A 219 31.76 -21.49 -21.19
C TYR A 219 31.62 -21.83 -22.68
N SER A 220 32.75 -21.91 -23.38
CA SER A 220 32.88 -22.78 -24.56
C SER A 220 32.65 -24.22 -24.10
N MET A 221 31.40 -24.65 -24.08
CA MET A 221 31.07 -26.08 -23.99
C MET A 221 31.57 -26.74 -25.29
N PRO A 222 32.49 -27.72 -25.24
CA PRO A 222 32.72 -28.59 -26.38
C PRO A 222 31.41 -29.33 -26.67
N GLY A 223 30.92 -29.18 -27.91
CA GLY A 223 29.68 -29.81 -28.35
C GLY A 223 29.73 -31.34 -28.22
N PRO A 224 28.59 -32.00 -28.06
CA PRO A 224 28.52 -33.45 -27.97
C PRO A 224 28.95 -34.06 -29.31
N SER A 225 30.00 -34.88 -29.29
CA SER A 225 30.37 -35.74 -30.40
C SER A 225 29.36 -36.89 -30.50
N ASP A 226 28.29 -36.67 -31.27
CA ASP A 226 27.43 -37.75 -31.72
C ASP A 226 28.17 -38.59 -32.76
N ALA A 227 28.60 -39.77 -32.30
CA ALA A 227 29.09 -40.85 -33.12
C ALA A 227 27.92 -41.47 -33.90
N HIS A 228 27.88 -41.29 -35.22
CA HIS A 228 27.13 -42.16 -36.13
C HIS A 228 27.81 -42.25 -37.52
N THR A 229 28.51 -43.37 -37.71
CA THR A 229 28.41 -44.28 -38.87
C THR A 229 28.18 -43.67 -40.26
N THR A 230 29.21 -43.66 -41.11
CA THR A 230 29.11 -44.19 -42.50
C THR A 230 30.44 -44.85 -42.87
N SER A 231 30.44 -46.18 -42.93
CA SER A 231 31.42 -47.01 -43.61
C SER A 231 30.81 -47.41 -44.95
N PHE A 232 31.02 -46.62 -46.01
CA PHE A 232 30.62 -46.91 -47.39
C PHE A 232 31.22 -45.87 -48.35
N PHE A 233 31.86 -46.32 -49.44
CA PHE A 233 32.90 -45.66 -50.28
C PHE A 233 34.32 -45.88 -49.71
N ASP A 234 35.06 -46.92 -50.09
CA ASP A 234 35.53 -47.34 -51.43
C ASP A 234 36.28 -46.25 -52.21
N ASP A 235 37.59 -46.52 -52.34
CA ASP A 235 38.53 -46.28 -53.45
C ASP A 235 38.97 -44.87 -53.89
N ASP A 236 40.18 -44.91 -54.45
CA ASP A 236 41.01 -43.92 -55.15
C ASP A 236 41.90 -43.02 -54.26
N ASP A 237 43.16 -43.37 -54.00
CA ASP A 237 44.37 -43.35 -54.87
C ASP A 237 45.12 -42.00 -54.84
N GLU A 238 46.45 -42.11 -54.98
CA GLU A 238 47.47 -41.05 -55.18
C GLU A 238 47.96 -40.40 -53.86
N ASP A 239 49.04 -40.84 -53.21
CA ASP A 239 50.46 -40.81 -53.63
C ASP A 239 50.89 -39.48 -54.26
N LEU A 240 51.43 -38.54 -53.48
CA LEU A 240 52.48 -37.60 -53.90
C LEU A 240 53.23 -37.02 -52.68
N SER A 241 54.40 -37.62 -52.43
CA SER A 241 55.73 -37.02 -52.22
C SER A 241 55.89 -35.59 -51.67
N ASP A 242 56.87 -35.47 -50.74
CA ASP A 242 57.95 -34.47 -50.64
C ASP A 242 57.73 -33.06 -51.23
N ASP A 243 57.90 -32.02 -50.42
CA ASP A 243 59.12 -31.20 -50.45
C ASP A 243 59.12 -30.09 -49.37
N GLU A 244 60.32 -29.87 -48.82
CA GLU A 244 60.91 -28.70 -48.11
C GLU A 244 60.07 -27.73 -47.26
#